data_AF-A0A5M6CIB4-F1
#
_entry.id   AF-A0A5M6CIB4-F1
#
_cell.length_a   1.000
_cell.length_b   1.000
_cell.length_c   1.000
_cell.angle_alpha   90.00
_cell.angle_beta   90.00
_cell.angle_gamma   90.00
#
_symmetry.space_group_name_H-M   'P 1'
#
loop_
_entity.id
_entity.type
_entity.pdbx_description
1 polymer ?
#
loop_
_entity_poly.entity_id
_entity_poly.type
_entity_poly.pdbx_seq_one_letter_code
_entity_poly.pdbx_strand_id
1 'polypeptide(L)'
;MKKCILLSVLLFISTFSFAQKCKYFLEKKDPFTGKLTLGMSCELLKTWRIGLAKTDTIYSMDLQVTFPGVMEESINKGDTLMIALENDKPLILFAVDKSSFASDVVGIGNGRSIISIYNPFYAVTKEDIIRLSANNIIAVKVYLGPSAYSIDIPEKNAKKITKAASCLL
;
A
#
# COMPACT_ATOMS: atom_id res chain seq x y z
N MET A 1 -49.85 -28.42 -12.68
CA MET A 1 -49.23 -27.08 -12.63
C MET A 1 -48.75 -26.78 -11.20
N LYS A 2 -47.64 -27.37 -10.73
CA LYS A 2 -47.14 -27.17 -9.34
C LYS A 2 -45.61 -27.19 -9.20
N LYS A 3 -44.83 -27.06 -10.29
CA LYS A 3 -43.37 -27.21 -10.26
C LYS A 3 -42.55 -25.95 -10.59
N CYS A 4 -43.18 -24.81 -10.90
CA CYS A 4 -42.44 -23.60 -11.32
C CYS A 4 -42.12 -22.59 -10.19
N ILE A 5 -42.60 -22.78 -8.96
CA ILE A 5 -42.46 -21.77 -7.89
C ILE A 5 -41.13 -21.93 -7.13
N LEU A 6 -40.45 -23.08 -7.22
CA LEU A 6 -39.23 -23.33 -6.43
C LEU A 6 -37.96 -22.66 -7.00
N LEU A 7 -37.96 -22.23 -8.26
CA LEU A 7 -36.77 -21.66 -8.90
C LEU A 7 -36.57 -20.16 -8.58
N SER A 8 -37.64 -19.44 -8.24
CA SER A 8 -37.62 -17.99 -8.01
C SER A 8 -37.09 -17.60 -6.63
N VAL A 9 -36.99 -18.56 -5.70
CA VAL A 9 -36.55 -18.31 -4.31
C VAL A 9 -35.01 -18.41 -4.16
N LEU A 10 -34.32 -19.13 -5.07
CA LEU A 10 -32.85 -19.27 -4.99
C LEU A 10 -32.07 -18.02 -5.42
N LEU A 11 -32.69 -17.11 -6.20
CA LEU A 11 -32.02 -15.91 -6.71
C LEU A 11 -31.85 -14.81 -5.65
N PHE A 12 -32.63 -14.83 -4.56
CA PHE A 12 -32.58 -13.80 -3.51
C PHE A 12 -31.52 -14.01 -2.43
N ILE A 13 -30.81 -15.15 -2.42
CA ILE A 13 -29.81 -15.46 -1.38
C ILE A 13 -28.39 -15.10 -1.82
N SER A 14 -28.19 -14.67 -3.07
CA SER A 14 -26.85 -14.36 -3.60
C SER A 14 -26.29 -13.00 -3.19
N THR A 15 -27.05 -12.15 -2.49
CA THR A 15 -26.60 -10.81 -2.08
C THR A 15 -26.06 -10.72 -0.67
N PHE A 16 -25.73 -11.85 -0.02
CA PHE A 16 -24.78 -11.84 1.08
C PHE A 16 -23.37 -11.59 0.52
N SER A 17 -23.17 -10.39 -0.04
CA SER A 17 -21.87 -9.77 -0.15
C SER A 17 -21.22 -9.93 1.22
N PHE A 18 -20.24 -10.82 1.29
CA PHE A 18 -19.35 -10.88 2.43
C PHE A 18 -18.73 -9.49 2.55
N ALA A 19 -19.30 -8.67 3.44
CA ALA A 19 -18.66 -7.46 3.92
C ALA A 19 -17.38 -7.94 4.59
N GLN A 20 -16.31 -8.07 3.79
CA GLN A 20 -14.98 -8.31 4.30
C GLN A 20 -14.74 -7.18 5.28
N LYS A 21 -14.67 -7.48 6.58
CA LYS A 21 -14.40 -6.46 7.60
C LYS A 21 -12.99 -5.94 7.36
N CYS A 22 -12.90 -4.87 6.58
CA CYS A 22 -11.68 -4.14 6.32
C CYS A 22 -11.35 -3.35 7.58
N LYS A 23 -10.20 -3.65 8.20
CA LYS A 23 -9.70 -2.90 9.34
C LYS A 23 -8.82 -1.78 8.83
N TYR A 24 -9.36 -0.58 8.79
CA TYR A 24 -8.59 0.61 8.42
C TYR A 24 -7.70 1.04 9.58
N PHE A 25 -6.46 1.41 9.26
CA PHE A 25 -5.57 2.07 10.21
C PHE A 25 -5.99 3.54 10.40
N LEU A 26 -6.52 4.14 9.34
CA LEU A 26 -7.05 5.50 9.34
C LEU A 26 -8.49 5.45 8.83
N GLU A 27 -9.43 5.89 9.64
CA GLU A 27 -10.82 6.15 9.25
C GLU A 27 -11.20 7.50 9.83
N LYS A 28 -11.08 8.55 9.02
CA LYS A 28 -11.22 9.93 9.48
C LYS A 28 -12.14 10.71 8.55
N LYS A 29 -13.20 11.28 9.13
CA LYS A 29 -14.04 12.26 8.45
C LYS A 29 -13.47 13.65 8.65
N ASP A 30 -13.27 14.39 7.56
CA ASP A 30 -12.89 15.79 7.61
C ASP A 30 -14.07 16.62 8.17
N PRO A 31 -13.87 17.41 9.25
CA PRO A 31 -14.95 18.18 9.86
C PRO A 31 -15.43 19.37 9.02
N PHE A 32 -14.61 19.87 8.09
CA PHE A 32 -14.94 21.01 7.22
C PHE A 32 -15.60 20.54 5.92
N THR A 33 -15.07 19.49 5.30
CA THR A 33 -15.56 19.01 3.99
C THR A 33 -16.54 17.84 4.11
N GLY A 34 -16.59 17.17 5.26
CA GLY A 34 -17.38 15.97 5.48
C GLY A 34 -16.85 14.73 4.75
N LYS A 35 -15.73 14.82 4.04
CA LYS A 35 -15.16 13.72 3.24
C LYS A 35 -14.53 12.67 4.14
N LEU A 36 -14.75 11.40 3.81
CA LEU A 36 -14.18 10.27 4.53
C LEU A 36 -12.85 9.88 3.91
N THR A 37 -11.81 9.80 4.74
CA THR A 37 -10.51 9.25 4.38
C THR A 37 -10.33 7.89 5.02
N LEU A 38 -10.06 6.89 4.18
CA LEU A 38 -9.73 5.52 4.58
C LEU A 38 -8.26 5.27 4.28
N GLY A 39 -7.53 4.68 5.22
CA GLY A 39 -6.11 4.37 5.05
C GLY A 39 -5.73 3.03 5.67
N MET A 40 -4.82 2.33 5.02
CA MET A 40 -4.29 1.04 5.44
C MET A 40 -2.78 1.06 5.32
N SER A 41 -2.08 0.48 6.30
CA SER A 41 -0.62 0.31 6.26
C SER A 41 -0.28 -1.17 6.37
N CYS A 42 0.51 -1.65 5.43
CA CYS A 42 0.97 -3.03 5.36
C CYS A 42 2.48 -3.09 5.43
N GLU A 43 3.00 -4.08 6.15
CA GLU A 43 4.43 -4.38 6.11
C GLU A 43 4.78 -5.04 4.77
N LEU A 44 5.83 -4.55 4.11
CA LEU A 44 6.46 -5.20 2.96
C LEU A 44 7.47 -6.24 3.47
N LEU A 45 8.46 -5.77 4.23
CA LEU A 45 9.50 -6.58 4.86
C LEU A 45 10.13 -5.79 6.02
N LYS A 46 9.99 -6.25 7.28
CA LYS A 46 10.63 -5.68 8.48
C LYS A 46 10.55 -4.14 8.59
N THR A 47 11.51 -3.44 8.00
CA THR A 47 11.70 -1.98 8.03
C THR A 47 11.03 -1.22 6.87
N TRP A 48 10.33 -1.94 6.00
CA TRP A 48 9.63 -1.40 4.85
C TRP A 48 8.12 -1.58 5.01
N ARG A 49 7.35 -0.50 4.81
CA ARG A 49 5.88 -0.51 4.86
C ARG A 49 5.33 0.24 3.67
N ILE A 50 4.19 -0.21 3.17
CA ILE A 50 3.41 0.46 2.15
C ILE A 50 2.10 0.95 2.78
N GLY A 51 1.77 2.20 2.58
CA GLY A 51 0.49 2.78 2.94
C GLY A 51 -0.36 3.01 1.69
N LEU A 52 -1.64 2.69 1.79
CA LEU A 52 -2.64 2.96 0.76
C LEU A 52 -3.77 3.77 1.40
N ALA A 53 -4.19 4.85 0.76
CA ALA A 53 -5.29 5.65 1.25
C ALA A 53 -6.21 6.12 0.12
N LYS A 54 -7.47 6.36 0.49
CA LYS A 54 -8.54 6.87 -0.37
C LYS A 54 -9.30 7.98 0.34
N THR A 55 -9.51 9.08 -0.36
CA THR A 55 -10.44 10.13 0.03
C THR A 55 -11.36 10.38 -1.16
N ASP A 56 -12.65 10.07 -1.02
CA ASP A 56 -13.62 10.02 -2.12
C ASP A 56 -13.14 9.13 -3.29
N THR A 57 -12.73 9.74 -4.41
CA THR A 57 -12.23 9.08 -5.63
C THR A 57 -10.73 9.21 -5.81
N ILE A 58 -10.05 9.89 -4.89
CA ILE A 58 -8.61 10.14 -4.95
C ILE A 58 -7.90 9.04 -4.17
N TYR A 59 -6.97 8.36 -4.83
CA TYR A 59 -6.13 7.33 -4.25
C TYR A 59 -4.73 7.88 -4.04
N SER A 60 -4.06 7.41 -2.99
CA SER A 60 -2.68 7.77 -2.67
C SER A 60 -1.94 6.56 -2.11
N MET A 61 -0.63 6.55 -2.32
CA MET A 61 0.25 5.54 -1.79
C MET A 61 1.48 6.19 -1.18
N ASP A 62 1.85 5.72 0.00
CA ASP A 62 3.11 6.06 0.64
C ASP A 62 3.98 4.81 0.81
N LEU A 63 5.29 5.03 0.86
CA LEU A 63 6.25 3.99 1.19
C LEU A 63 7.10 4.47 2.35
N GLN A 64 7.06 3.79 3.47
CA GLN A 64 8.01 3.98 4.55
C GLN A 64 9.19 3.03 4.35
N VAL A 65 10.40 3.57 4.26
CA VAL A 65 11.63 2.79 4.15
C VAL A 65 12.60 3.22 5.22
N THR A 66 13.12 2.27 5.99
CA THR A 66 14.16 2.52 6.99
C THR A 66 15.46 1.80 6.62
N PHE A 67 16.54 2.58 6.54
CA PHE A 67 17.90 2.10 6.29
C PHE A 67 18.76 2.22 7.57
N PRO A 68 19.69 1.29 7.80
CA PRO A 68 20.68 1.43 8.86
C PRO A 68 21.72 2.50 8.48
N GLY A 69 22.14 3.30 9.45
CA GLY A 69 23.11 4.37 9.28
C GLY A 69 22.50 5.71 8.88
N VAL A 70 23.37 6.69 8.69
CA VAL A 70 23.03 8.00 8.12
C VAL A 70 23.12 7.87 6.61
N MET A 71 21.99 8.06 5.94
CA MET A 71 21.91 8.24 4.50
C MET A 71 21.92 9.75 4.22
N GLU A 72 22.56 10.20 3.15
CA GLU A 72 22.59 11.63 2.80
C GLU A 72 21.72 11.95 1.58
N GLU A 73 21.41 10.92 0.81
CA GLU A 73 20.60 11.01 -0.39
C GLU A 73 19.13 11.27 -0.08
N SER A 74 18.43 11.88 -1.02
CA SER A 74 16.97 12.06 -0.98
C SER A 74 16.30 11.30 -2.11
N ILE A 75 15.05 10.90 -1.88
CA ILE A 75 14.15 10.51 -2.96
C ILE A 75 13.60 11.82 -3.52
N ASN A 76 13.95 12.15 -4.76
CA ASN A 76 13.52 13.37 -5.41
C ASN A 76 12.15 13.19 -6.06
N LYS A 77 11.48 14.32 -6.31
CA LYS A 77 10.26 14.33 -7.12
C LYS A 77 10.55 13.71 -8.49
N GLY A 78 9.70 12.78 -8.92
CA GLY A 78 9.87 12.04 -10.17
C GLY A 78 10.75 10.79 -10.05
N ASP A 79 11.40 10.54 -8.92
CA ASP A 79 12.12 9.28 -8.72
C ASP A 79 11.15 8.10 -8.76
N THR A 80 11.66 6.97 -9.26
CA THR A 80 10.83 5.83 -9.60
C THR A 80 10.68 4.89 -8.42
N LEU A 81 9.47 4.39 -8.24
CA LEU A 81 9.16 3.18 -7.48
C LEU A 81 8.65 2.12 -8.44
N MET A 82 9.32 0.97 -8.46
CA MET A 82 8.89 -0.17 -9.26
C MET A 82 8.32 -1.26 -8.34
N ILE A 83 7.12 -1.73 -8.65
CA ILE A 83 6.46 -2.81 -7.92
C ILE A 83 6.23 -3.95 -8.91
N ALA A 84 6.90 -5.07 -8.71
CA ALA A 84 6.71 -6.27 -9.51
C ALA A 84 5.45 -7.01 -9.05
N LEU A 85 4.60 -7.38 -10.02
CA LEU A 85 3.36 -8.12 -9.80
C LEU A 85 3.51 -9.55 -10.31
N GLU A 86 2.91 -10.51 -9.61
CA GLU A 86 3.04 -11.94 -9.92
C GLU A 86 2.56 -12.31 -11.34
N ASN A 87 1.41 -11.76 -11.77
CA ASN A 87 0.74 -12.14 -13.03
C ASN A 87 0.45 -10.94 -13.94
N ASP A 88 1.18 -9.84 -13.76
CA ASP A 88 0.98 -8.61 -14.54
C ASP A 88 2.30 -7.86 -14.74
N LYS A 89 2.33 -6.89 -15.65
CA LYS A 89 3.49 -6.02 -15.84
C LYS A 89 3.78 -5.24 -14.55
N PRO A 90 5.05 -4.88 -14.28
CA PRO A 90 5.37 -4.04 -13.13
C PRO A 90 4.58 -2.73 -13.11
N LEU A 91 4.18 -2.30 -11.92
CA LEU A 91 3.71 -0.94 -11.68
C LEU A 91 4.93 -0.03 -11.56
N ILE A 92 4.89 1.09 -12.28
CA ILE A 92 5.94 2.11 -12.26
C ILE A 92 5.28 3.38 -11.77
N LEU A 93 5.68 3.82 -10.58
CA LEU A 93 5.10 4.95 -9.89
C LEU A 93 6.18 6.01 -9.67
N PHE A 94 5.76 7.26 -9.58
CA PHE A 94 6.67 8.40 -9.49
C PHE A 94 6.41 9.17 -8.20
N ALA A 95 7.50 9.50 -7.49
CA ALA A 95 7.42 10.29 -6.28
C ALA A 95 6.81 11.67 -6.57
N VAL A 96 5.80 12.06 -5.81
CA VAL A 96 5.06 13.31 -6.03
C VAL A 96 5.86 14.52 -5.56
N ASP A 97 6.70 14.33 -4.54
CA ASP A 97 7.54 15.36 -3.95
C ASP A 97 8.86 14.77 -3.45
N LYS A 98 9.80 15.65 -3.08
CA LYS A 98 11.05 15.27 -2.45
C LYS A 98 10.80 14.71 -1.04
N SER A 99 11.37 13.55 -0.76
CA SER A 99 11.46 12.96 0.58
C SER A 99 12.92 12.94 1.04
N SER A 100 13.23 13.84 1.98
CA SER A 100 14.51 13.80 2.71
C SER A 100 14.42 12.76 3.84
N PHE A 101 15.57 12.19 4.20
CA PHE A 101 15.63 11.30 5.36
C PHE A 101 15.37 12.06 6.65
N ALA A 102 14.70 11.39 7.59
CA ALA A 102 14.76 11.73 9.01
C ALA A 102 15.72 10.75 9.69
N SER A 103 16.74 11.27 10.37
CA SER A 103 17.61 10.44 11.20
C SER A 103 17.02 10.26 12.59
N ASP A 104 17.08 9.03 13.10
CA ASP A 104 16.69 8.71 14.46
C ASP A 104 17.72 7.77 15.12
N VAL A 105 17.80 7.80 16.44
CA VAL A 105 18.66 6.93 17.23
C VAL A 105 17.80 5.86 17.90
N VAL A 106 17.92 4.63 17.42
CA VAL A 106 17.16 3.49 17.95
C VAL A 106 18.04 2.61 18.85
N GLY A 107 17.45 2.14 19.95
CA GLY A 107 18.08 1.12 20.80
C GLY A 107 17.93 -0.25 20.16
N ILE A 108 19.05 -0.96 19.95
CA ILE A 108 19.07 -2.35 19.47
C ILE A 108 19.89 -3.17 20.45
N GLY A 109 19.21 -3.97 21.28
CA GLY A 109 19.84 -4.69 22.40
C GLY A 109 20.44 -3.71 23.42
N ASN A 110 21.73 -3.86 23.71
CA ASN A 110 22.48 -2.96 24.60
C ASN A 110 23.17 -1.80 23.84
N GLY A 111 22.98 -1.68 22.53
CA GLY A 111 23.60 -0.68 21.68
C GLY A 111 22.63 0.43 21.22
N ARG A 112 23.19 1.54 20.76
CA ARG A 112 22.48 2.58 20.00
C ARG A 112 22.88 2.47 18.54
N SER A 113 21.92 2.58 17.64
CA SER A 113 22.14 2.60 16.19
C SER A 113 21.41 3.78 15.57
N ILE A 114 22.05 4.42 14.60
CA ILE A 114 21.40 5.47 13.82
C ILE A 114 20.67 4.82 12.66
N ILE A 115 19.45 5.26 12.40
CA ILE A 115 18.67 4.86 11.23
C ILE A 115 18.24 6.09 10.44
N SER A 116 17.99 5.89 9.16
CA SER A 116 17.44 6.90 8.24
C SER A 116 16.08 6.43 7.73
N ILE A 117 15.04 7.23 7.97
CA ILE A 117 13.66 6.91 7.61
C ILE A 117 13.22 7.84 6.47
N TYR A 118 12.67 7.24 5.41
CA TYR A 118 12.06 7.92 4.27
C TYR A 118 10.56 7.63 4.26
N ASN A 119 9.75 8.63 3.90
CA ASN A 119 8.31 8.48 3.70
C ASN A 119 7.86 9.18 2.39
N PRO A 120 8.36 8.77 1.21
CA PRO A 120 7.89 9.28 -0.07
C PRO A 120 6.41 8.96 -0.32
N PHE A 121 5.73 9.91 -0.96
CA PHE A 121 4.40 9.74 -1.51
C PHE A 121 4.48 9.53 -3.02
N TYR A 122 3.64 8.63 -3.53
CA TYR A 122 3.54 8.29 -4.94
C TYR A 122 2.12 8.52 -5.43
N ALA A 123 2.00 9.08 -6.63
CA ALA A 123 0.71 9.19 -7.30
C ALA A 123 0.29 7.79 -7.76
N VAL A 124 -0.94 7.41 -7.43
CA VAL A 124 -1.55 6.14 -7.88
C VAL A 124 -2.94 6.42 -8.43
N THR A 125 -3.28 5.73 -9.51
CA THR A 125 -4.61 5.78 -10.12
C THR A 125 -5.52 4.72 -9.51
N LYS A 126 -6.82 4.81 -9.78
CA LYS A 126 -7.77 3.74 -9.40
C LYS A 126 -7.39 2.43 -10.08
N GLU A 127 -6.94 2.49 -11.33
CA GLU A 127 -6.49 1.35 -12.11
C GLU A 127 -5.28 0.67 -11.46
N ASP A 128 -4.34 1.44 -10.91
CA ASP A 128 -3.21 0.88 -10.15
C ASP A 128 -3.67 0.13 -8.90
N ILE A 129 -4.64 0.68 -8.17
CA ILE A 129 -5.23 0.00 -7.00
C ILE A 129 -5.98 -1.27 -7.40
N ILE A 130 -6.70 -1.25 -8.53
CA ILE A 130 -7.34 -2.47 -9.08
C ILE A 130 -6.28 -3.53 -9.38
N ARG A 131 -5.17 -3.15 -10.02
CA ARG A 131 -4.06 -4.07 -10.33
C ARG A 131 -3.42 -4.64 -9.07
N LEU A 132 -3.20 -3.81 -8.04
CA LEU A 132 -2.71 -4.25 -6.72
C LEU A 132 -3.70 -5.17 -5.99
N SER A 133 -5.01 -4.96 -6.18
CA SER A 133 -6.04 -5.80 -5.58
C SER A 133 -6.20 -7.17 -6.25
N ALA A 134 -5.74 -7.29 -7.50
CA ALA A 134 -5.85 -8.49 -8.32
C ALA A 134 -4.55 -9.32 -8.34
N ASN A 135 -3.40 -8.71 -8.03
CA ASN A 135 -2.10 -9.34 -8.14
C ASN A 135 -1.28 -9.20 -6.86
N ASN A 136 -0.65 -10.30 -6.45
CA ASN A 136 0.33 -10.24 -5.37
C ASN A 136 1.56 -9.46 -5.82
N ILE A 137 2.08 -8.63 -4.92
CA ILE A 137 3.38 -7.99 -5.08
C ILE A 137 4.47 -9.03 -4.76
N ILE A 138 5.41 -9.22 -5.67
CA ILE A 138 6.53 -10.16 -5.49
C ILE A 138 7.82 -9.44 -5.08
N ALA A 139 8.04 -8.21 -5.57
CA ALA A 139 9.22 -7.43 -5.24
C ALA A 139 8.93 -5.92 -5.37
N VAL A 140 9.70 -5.13 -4.63
CA VAL A 140 9.68 -3.66 -4.71
C VAL A 140 11.10 -3.15 -4.91
N LYS A 141 11.27 -2.17 -5.80
CA LYS A 141 12.54 -1.48 -6.04
C LYS A 141 12.36 0.04 -5.93
N VAL A 142 13.16 0.65 -5.08
CA VAL A 142 13.24 2.11 -4.86
C VAL A 142 14.59 2.61 -5.33
N TYR A 143 14.59 3.77 -5.97
CA TYR A 143 15.81 4.50 -6.31
C TYR A 143 16.05 5.60 -5.28
N LEU A 144 17.30 5.74 -4.85
CA LEU A 144 17.77 6.75 -3.92
C LEU A 144 19.09 7.30 -4.46
N GLY A 145 19.03 8.46 -5.13
CA GLY A 145 20.15 8.98 -5.91
C GLY A 145 20.60 7.98 -6.99
N PRO A 146 21.89 7.64 -7.10
CA PRO A 146 22.38 6.66 -8.07
C PRO A 146 22.12 5.20 -7.66
N SER A 147 21.70 4.96 -6.42
CA SER A 147 21.55 3.63 -5.84
C SER A 147 20.12 3.10 -6.02
N ALA A 148 20.00 1.79 -6.19
CA ALA A 148 18.72 1.09 -6.25
C ALA A 148 18.67 0.02 -5.15
N TYR A 149 17.58 0.03 -4.38
CA TYR A 149 17.34 -0.92 -3.30
C TYR A 149 16.12 -1.76 -3.65
N SER A 150 16.28 -3.09 -3.63
CA SER A 150 15.21 -4.03 -3.95
C SER A 150 14.97 -4.98 -2.79
N ILE A 151 13.71 -5.31 -2.55
CA ILE A 151 13.30 -6.33 -1.59
C ILE A 151 12.30 -7.29 -2.23
N ASP A 152 12.41 -8.57 -1.90
CA ASP A 152 11.38 -9.56 -2.20
C ASP A 152 10.33 -9.54 -1.10
N ILE A 153 9.06 -9.64 -1.49
CA ILE A 153 7.93 -9.56 -0.57
C ILE A 153 7.49 -10.98 -0.19
N PRO A 154 7.51 -11.33 1.11
CA PRO A 154 6.99 -12.63 1.54
C PRO A 154 5.52 -12.78 1.16
N GLU A 155 5.12 -13.97 0.71
CA GLU A 155 3.75 -14.26 0.26
C GLU A 155 2.67 -13.84 1.28
N LYS A 156 2.95 -14.04 2.58
CA LYS A 156 2.07 -13.60 3.68
C LYS A 156 1.83 -12.09 3.67
N ASN A 157 2.85 -11.30 3.40
CA ASN A 157 2.76 -9.84 3.33
C ASN A 157 2.12 -9.42 2.00
N ALA A 158 2.46 -10.07 0.89
CA ALA A 158 1.85 -9.85 -0.41
C ALA A 158 0.32 -9.98 -0.35
N LYS A 159 -0.19 -11.09 0.21
CA LYS A 159 -1.65 -11.31 0.39
C LYS A 159 -2.34 -10.25 1.24
N LYS A 160 -1.66 -9.70 2.25
CA LYS A 160 -2.21 -8.61 3.07
C LYS A 160 -2.34 -7.33 2.27
N ILE A 161 -1.34 -7.02 1.43
CA ILE A 161 -1.35 -5.82 0.59
C ILE A 161 -2.44 -5.94 -0.47
N THR A 162 -2.55 -7.10 -1.14
CA THR A 162 -3.62 -7.39 -2.08
C THR A 162 -4.99 -7.16 -1.45
N LYS A 163 -5.22 -7.72 -0.26
CA LYS A 163 -6.46 -7.52 0.50
C LYS A 163 -6.68 -6.06 0.91
N ALA A 164 -5.63 -5.35 1.31
CA ALA A 164 -5.72 -3.94 1.67
C ALA A 164 -6.10 -3.07 0.47
N ALA A 165 -5.55 -3.36 -0.72
CA ALA A 165 -5.94 -2.70 -1.96
C ALA A 165 -7.41 -2.98 -2.31
N SER A 166 -7.87 -4.25 -2.18
CA SER A 166 -9.28 -4.60 -2.39
C SER A 166 -10.23 -3.84 -1.45
N CYS A 167 -9.81 -3.61 -0.19
CA CYS A 167 -10.59 -2.88 0.80
C CYS A 167 -10.79 -1.39 0.48
N LEU A 168 -10.01 -0.82 -0.43
CA LEU A 168 -10.14 0.58 -0.84
C LEU A 168 -10.97 0.76 -2.12
N LEU A 169 -11.36 -0.33 -2.80
CA LEU A 169 -12.21 -0.27 -3.99
C LEU A 169 -13.68 -0.13 -3.60
#